data_AF-A0A645EJY2-F1
#
_entry.id   AF-A0A645EJY2-F1
#
_cell.length_a   1.000
_cell.length_b   1.000
_cell.length_c   1.000
_cell.angle_alpha   90.00
_cell.angle_beta   90.00
_cell.angle_gamma   90.00
#
_symmetry.space_group_name_H-M   'P 1'
#
loop_
_entity.id
_entity.type
_entity.pdbx_description
1 polymer ?
#
loop_
_entity_poly.entity_id
_entity_poly.type
_entity_poly.pdbx_seq_one_letter_code
_entity_poly.pdbx_strand_id
1 'polypeptide(L)'
;MPIVIRAKKNQSTSDVIRQFKKAVSLAGVVQIAKDRRYFQKPSRIKSAKTAERSRLKRRAHSLKKMKNISASTIAKIQQRLGS
;
A
#
# COMPACT_ATOMS: atom_id res chain seq x y z
N MET A 1 -2.64 4.93 -15.81
CA MET A 1 -3.77 5.52 -15.06
C MET A 1 -3.29 6.80 -14.39
N PRO A 2 -3.77 7.97 -14.82
CA PRO A 2 -3.37 9.24 -14.19
C PRO A 2 -4.05 9.38 -12.82
N ILE A 3 -3.29 9.73 -11.79
CA ILE A 3 -3.82 10.12 -10.48
C ILE A 3 -3.94 11.63 -10.48
N VAL A 4 -5.17 12.14 -10.49
CA VAL A 4 -5.45 13.58 -10.46
C VAL A 4 -6.05 13.94 -9.11
N ILE A 5 -5.42 14.86 -8.40
CA ILE A 5 -5.95 15.42 -7.15
C ILE A 5 -6.14 16.91 -7.35
N ARG A 6 -7.39 17.36 -7.21
CA ARG A 6 -7.76 18.76 -7.29
C ARG A 6 -7.71 19.37 -5.89
N ALA A 7 -7.06 20.52 -5.77
CA ALA A 7 -7.02 21.27 -4.52
C ALA A 7 -8.41 21.88 -4.23
N LYS A 8 -8.79 21.89 -2.94
CA LYS A 8 -9.95 22.64 -2.46
C LYS A 8 -9.54 24.06 -2.06
N LYS A 9 -10.48 25.01 -2.07
CA LYS A 9 -10.22 26.44 -1.75
C LYS A 9 -9.50 26.67 -0.41
N ASN A 10 -9.71 25.80 0.59
CA ASN A 10 -9.13 25.95 1.94
C ASN A 10 -8.01 24.95 2.25
N GLN A 11 -7.45 24.26 1.23
CA GLN A 11 -6.36 23.31 1.45
C GLN A 11 -5.01 23.98 1.26
N SER A 12 -4.10 23.76 2.22
CA SER A 12 -2.70 24.07 2.04
C SER A 12 -2.07 23.17 0.97
N THR A 13 -1.10 23.70 0.24
CA THR A 13 -0.26 22.96 -0.72
C THR A 13 0.33 21.70 -0.09
N SER A 14 0.75 21.76 1.18
CA SER A 14 1.33 20.61 1.90
C SER A 14 0.34 19.44 2.03
N ASP A 15 -0.94 19.75 2.23
CA ASP A 15 -1.98 18.75 2.42
C ASP A 15 -2.34 18.06 1.10
N VAL A 16 -2.38 18.83 0.01
CA VAL A 16 -2.57 18.29 -1.35
C VAL A 16 -1.43 17.34 -1.71
N ILE A 17 -0.18 17.73 -1.43
CA ILE A 17 0.99 16.86 -1.66
C ILE A 17 0.89 15.57 -0.82
N ARG A 18 0.50 15.68 0.46
CA ARG A 18 0.33 14.50 1.32
C ARG A 18 -0.77 13.58 0.81
N GLN A 19 -1.88 14.14 0.36
CA GLN A 19 -3.00 13.39 -0.22
C GLN A 19 -2.55 12.66 -1.50
N PHE A 20 -1.78 13.34 -2.36
CA PHE A 20 -1.22 12.75 -3.57
C PHE A 20 -0.29 11.58 -3.26
N LYS A 21 0.66 11.77 -2.32
CA LYS A 21 1.56 10.69 -1.89
C LYS A 21 0.79 9.48 -1.36
N LYS A 22 -0.29 9.69 -0.60
CA LYS A 22 -1.17 8.61 -0.14
C LYS A 22 -1.86 7.88 -1.30
N ALA A 23 -2.41 8.60 -2.27
CA ALA A 23 -3.07 8.01 -3.43
C ALA A 23 -2.10 7.20 -4.31
N VAL A 24 -0.91 7.75 -4.59
CA VAL A 24 0.17 7.06 -5.33
C VAL A 24 0.58 5.77 -4.62
N SER A 25 0.71 5.82 -3.29
CA SER A 25 1.08 4.66 -2.48
C SER A 25 -0.01 3.59 -2.44
N LEU A 26 -1.29 3.98 -2.47
CA LEU A 26 -2.42 3.05 -2.56
C LEU A 26 -2.49 2.36 -3.93
N ALA A 27 -2.26 3.12 -5.00
CA ALA A 27 -2.27 2.59 -6.36
C ALA A 27 -1.01 1.76 -6.70
N GLY A 28 0.06 1.86 -5.90
CA GLY A 28 1.27 1.05 -6.07
C GLY A 28 2.05 1.33 -7.36
N VAL A 29 1.75 2.45 -8.05
CA VAL A 29 2.23 2.74 -9.42
C VAL A 29 3.75 2.69 -9.52
N VAL A 30 4.45 3.20 -8.51
CA VAL A 30 5.92 3.20 -8.48
C VAL A 30 6.48 1.78 -8.42
N GLN A 31 5.87 0.90 -7.62
CA GLN A 31 6.32 -0.49 -7.52
C GLN A 31 6.04 -1.25 -8.82
N ILE A 32 4.85 -1.06 -9.39
CA ILE A 32 4.48 -1.65 -10.69
C ILE A 32 5.47 -1.22 -11.79
N ALA A 33 5.84 0.08 -11.83
CA ALA A 33 6.80 0.59 -12.80
C ALA A 33 8.20 -0.05 -12.61
N LYS A 34 8.65 -0.24 -11.37
CA LYS A 34 9.92 -0.91 -11.06
C LYS A 34 9.89 -2.38 -11.43
N ASP A 35 8.81 -3.09 -11.10
CA ASP A 35 8.68 -4.52 -11.36
C ASP A 35 8.58 -4.83 -12.86
N ARG A 36 8.00 -3.91 -13.63
CA ARG A 36 7.88 -4.02 -15.10
C ARG A 36 9.09 -3.48 -15.87
N ARG A 37 10.06 -2.86 -15.19
CA ARG A 37 11.24 -2.28 -15.85
C ARG A 37 12.08 -3.35 -16.55
N TYR A 38 12.12 -4.56 -16.00
CA TYR A 38 12.88 -5.69 -16.55
C TYR A 38 12.05 -6.96 -16.50
N PHE A 39 12.37 -7.92 -17.36
CA PHE A 39 11.77 -9.24 -17.30
C PHE A 39 12.10 -9.92 -15.96
N GLN A 40 11.08 -10.49 -15.31
CA GLN A 40 11.24 -11.35 -14.15
C GLN A 40 10.70 -12.75 -14.45
N LYS A 41 11.49 -13.76 -14.09
CA LYS A 41 11.04 -15.17 -14.16
C LYS A 41 9.77 -15.37 -13.29
N PRO A 42 8.79 -16.17 -13.74
CA PRO A 42 7.57 -16.43 -12.98
C PRO A 42 7.79 -16.94 -11.55
N SER A 43 8.86 -17.73 -11.32
CA SER A 43 9.23 -18.22 -9.99
C SER A 43 9.61 -17.09 -9.03
N ARG A 44 10.32 -16.07 -9.52
CA ARG A 44 10.69 -14.88 -8.73
C ARG A 44 9.46 -14.04 -8.38
N ILE A 45 8.52 -13.91 -9.32
CA ILE A 45 7.23 -13.23 -9.08
C ILE A 45 6.43 -13.96 -7.99
N LYS A 46 6.32 -15.29 -8.08
CA LYS A 46 5.65 -16.11 -7.05
C LYS A 46 6.32 -15.96 -5.68
N SER A 47 7.65 -16.01 -5.62
CA SER A 47 8.42 -15.83 -4.39
C SER A 47 8.16 -14.47 -3.75
N ALA A 48 8.20 -13.38 -4.53
CA ALA A 48 7.93 -12.03 -4.06
C ALA A 48 6.51 -11.89 -3.48
N LYS A 49 5.49 -12.44 -4.16
CA LYS A 49 4.10 -12.45 -3.66
C LYS A 49 3.97 -13.21 -2.34
N THR A 50 4.60 -14.38 -2.22
CA THR A 50 4.58 -15.17 -0.99
C THR A 50 5.27 -14.43 0.17
N ALA A 51 6.41 -13.80 -0.09
CA ALA A 51 7.13 -13.00 0.90
C ALA A 51 6.30 -11.80 1.37
N GLU A 52 5.63 -11.10 0.46
CA GLU A 52 4.73 -9.99 0.80
C GLU A 52 3.56 -10.46 1.67
N ARG A 53 2.90 -11.55 1.28
CA ARG A 53 1.79 -12.12 2.05
C ARG A 53 2.23 -12.55 3.45
N SER A 54 3.39 -13.20 3.56
CA SER A 54 3.98 -13.59 4.84
C SER A 54 4.24 -12.37 5.74
N ARG A 55 4.84 -11.31 5.17
CA ARG A 55 5.08 -10.04 5.88
C ARG A 55 3.78 -9.42 6.38
N LEU A 56 2.74 -9.38 5.56
CA LEU A 56 1.43 -8.84 5.94
C LEU A 56 0.75 -9.66 7.04
N LYS A 57 0.84 -11.00 6.98
CA LYS A 57 0.34 -11.88 8.04
C LYS A 57 1.04 -11.61 9.37
N ARG A 58 2.39 -11.59 9.38
CA ARG A 58 3.18 -11.28 10.59
C ARG A 58 2.79 -9.92 11.18
N ARG A 59 2.63 -8.91 10.32
CA ARG A 59 2.17 -7.58 10.73
C ARG A 59 0.77 -7.62 11.32
N ALA A 60 -0.19 -8.30 10.68
CA ALA A 60 -1.54 -8.44 11.19
C ALA A 60 -1.58 -9.08 12.59
N HIS A 61 -0.79 -10.15 12.79
CA HIS A 61 -0.67 -10.80 14.10
C HIS A 61 -0.05 -9.89 15.16
N SER A 62 1.02 -9.16 14.81
CA SER A 62 1.65 -8.20 15.72
C SER A 62 0.69 -7.11 16.15
N LEU A 63 -0.07 -6.53 15.22
CA LEU A 63 -1.01 -5.44 15.51
C LEU A 63 -2.19 -5.91 16.37
N LYS A 64 -2.68 -7.15 16.19
CA LYS A 64 -3.72 -7.72 17.07
C LYS A 64 -3.28 -7.82 18.54
N LYS A 65 -1.97 -7.94 18.81
CA LYS A 65 -1.44 -8.03 20.17
C LYS A 65 -1.26 -6.65 20.84
N MET A 66 -1.39 -5.55 20.09
CA MET A 66 -1.22 -4.20 20.63
C MET A 66 -2.55 -3.67 21.17
N LYS A 67 -2.53 -3.11 22.40
CA LYS A 67 -3.74 -2.65 23.10
C LYS A 67 -4.35 -1.35 22.55
N ASN A 68 -3.53 -0.51 21.89
CA ASN A 68 -3.93 0.84 21.44
C ASN A 68 -3.84 0.98 19.92
N ILE A 69 -4.52 0.11 19.17
CA ILE A 69 -4.56 0.18 17.71
C ILE A 69 -5.95 0.52 17.20
N SER A 70 -6.00 1.41 16.21
CA SER A 70 -7.25 1.74 15.53
C SER A 70 -7.76 0.55 14.73
N ALA A 71 -9.04 0.23 14.89
CA ALA A 71 -9.73 -0.83 14.16
C ALA A 71 -9.61 -0.66 12.63
N SER A 72 -9.58 0.59 12.16
CA SER A 72 -9.39 0.93 10.73
C SER A 72 -8.03 0.50 10.18
N THR A 73 -6.99 0.44 11.01
CA THR A 73 -5.66 -0.03 10.61
C THR A 73 -5.63 -1.54 10.45
N ILE A 74 -6.32 -2.27 11.34
CA ILE A 74 -6.46 -3.73 11.27
C ILE A 74 -7.27 -4.11 10.02
N ALA A 75 -8.40 -3.44 9.78
CA ALA A 75 -9.26 -3.68 8.63
C ALA A 75 -8.52 -3.50 7.29
N LYS A 76 -7.68 -2.47 7.16
CA LYS A 76 -6.87 -2.23 5.95
C LYS A 76 -5.88 -3.35 5.66
N ILE A 77 -5.27 -3.91 6.70
CA ILE A 77 -4.31 -5.01 6.53
C ILE A 77 -5.04 -6.32 6.20
N GLN A 78 -6.21 -6.54 6.80
CA GLN A 78 -7.06 -7.69 6.46
C GLN A 78 -7.57 -7.63 5.02
N GLN A 79 -8.02 -6.45 4.55
CA GLN A 79 -8.37 -6.25 3.14
C GLN A 79 -7.22 -6.61 2.20
N ARG A 80 -5.99 -6.17 2.51
CA ARG A 80 -4.79 -6.53 1.73
C ARG A 80 -4.41 -8.01 1.77
N LEU A 81 -4.83 -8.74 2.80
CA LEU A 81 -4.59 -10.19 2.93
C LEU A 81 -5.65 -11.04 2.23
N GLY A 82 -6.86 -10.50 2.07
CA GLY A 82 -7.98 -11.13 1.36
C GLY A 82 -8.06 -10.79 -0.12
N SER A 83 -7.24 -9.84 -0.60
CA SER A 83 -6.99 -9.57 -2.02
C SER A 83 -5.99 -10.59 -2.58
#